data_AF-A0A4Q9KUN0-F1
#
_entry.id   AF-A0A4Q9KUN0-F1
#
_cell.length_a   1.000
_cell.length_b   1.000
_cell.length_c   1.000
_cell.angle_alpha   90.00
_cell.angle_beta   90.00
_cell.angle_gamma   90.00
#
_symmetry.space_group_name_H-M   'P 1'
#
loop_
_entity.id
_entity.type
_entity.pdbx_description
1 polymer ?
#
loop_
_entity_poly.entity_id
_entity_poly.type
_entity_poly.pdbx_seq_one_letter_code
_entity_poly.pdbx_strand_id
1 'polypeptide(L)'
;MPLINVLKAKYSSSFLIETEETSFLFDIPADIYGCNHSFLDLNNKTKKDIKFILPNVDFENIDSIFISNSRSLGVFFIDKTFKGNIYITDPVYEQLLLRLEELQSYCITYQESDSDLENMEPTGNIDFKENMEPTGNLYFKENMETTEKNLKTKEENMETTQENIFDKSRILLEIKKSEKKAEKFKNKKHKLVSIREANVSFFKKRVVKIKFNQRIFLDGICIESLSSNTYIGWTNYSMKYLRGCEEKTANSIIYVSSISYNKRFSFDSPKFTGDVIFLNQNDFKTENLFFKPKNTKTEKEIFLGIEIFTQHILNFLDTKKIVILPSEMTTLFLEIIFHIFSILQKKGKNVPVYVISPIFEKFNTVVNIQSEWLNDIFQKTSYLGNEPFPFKHFKPF
;
A
#
# COMPACT_ATOMS: atom_id res chain seq x y z
N MET A 1 -8.92 22.79 -5.79
CA MET A 1 -8.00 21.96 -4.97
C MET A 1 -8.50 20.53 -5.07
N PRO A 2 -7.62 19.53 -5.21
CA PRO A 2 -8.08 18.14 -5.25
C PRO A 2 -8.78 17.76 -3.95
N LEU A 3 -9.92 17.07 -4.07
CA LEU A 3 -10.53 16.34 -2.97
C LEU A 3 -9.80 15.00 -2.84
N ILE A 4 -9.45 14.62 -1.62
CA ILE A 4 -8.70 13.39 -1.36
C ILE A 4 -9.49 12.54 -0.39
N ASN A 5 -9.93 11.39 -0.88
CA ASN A 5 -10.72 10.41 -0.16
C ASN A 5 -9.87 9.18 0.16
N VAL A 6 -9.91 8.73 1.41
CA VAL A 6 -9.21 7.51 1.83
C VAL A 6 -10.19 6.35 1.82
N LEU A 7 -9.92 5.36 0.98
CA LEU A 7 -10.67 4.12 0.93
C LEU A 7 -9.99 3.11 1.85
N LYS A 8 -10.76 2.42 2.70
CA LYS A 8 -10.22 1.47 3.68
C LYS A 8 -10.86 0.10 3.53
N ALA A 9 -10.04 -0.94 3.55
CA ALA A 9 -10.42 -2.29 3.93
C ALA A 9 -10.05 -2.54 5.41
N LYS A 10 -9.93 -3.80 5.84
CA LYS A 10 -9.69 -4.19 7.24
C LYS A 10 -8.34 -3.67 7.76
N TYR A 11 -7.30 -3.92 6.98
CA TYR A 11 -5.90 -3.65 7.33
C TYR A 11 -5.18 -2.87 6.23
N SER A 12 -5.82 -2.66 5.09
CA SER A 12 -5.25 -1.96 3.94
C SER A 12 -6.10 -0.75 3.55
N SER A 13 -5.45 0.25 2.93
CA SER A 13 -6.10 1.48 2.48
C SER A 13 -5.54 1.93 1.14
N SER A 14 -6.39 2.58 0.35
CA SER A 14 -6.06 3.28 -0.89
C SER A 14 -6.48 4.73 -0.83
N PHE A 15 -6.02 5.50 -1.81
CA PHE A 15 -6.31 6.93 -1.94
C PHE A 15 -7.01 7.17 -3.26
N LEU A 16 -8.17 7.82 -3.20
CA LEU A 16 -8.86 8.37 -4.34
C LEU A 16 -8.60 9.88 -4.35
N ILE A 17 -8.04 10.38 -5.45
CA ILE A 17 -7.79 11.80 -5.66
C ILE A 17 -8.74 12.26 -6.75
N GLU A 18 -9.63 13.18 -6.41
CA GLU A 18 -10.62 13.76 -7.31
C GLU A 18 -10.27 15.21 -7.55
N THR A 19 -10.20 15.59 -8.81
CA THR A 19 -10.13 16.97 -9.27
C THR A 19 -11.45 17.36 -9.92
N GLU A 20 -11.56 18.59 -10.41
CA GLU A 20 -12.76 19.02 -11.14
C GLU A 20 -12.97 18.24 -12.44
N GLU A 21 -11.89 17.75 -13.04
CA GLU A 21 -11.91 17.13 -14.38
C GLU A 21 -11.59 15.63 -14.37
N THR A 22 -10.86 15.15 -13.35
CA THR A 22 -10.38 13.76 -13.30
C THR A 22 -10.37 13.16 -11.91
N SER A 23 -10.49 11.84 -11.85
CA SER A 23 -10.23 11.07 -10.64
C SER A 23 -9.22 9.92 -10.83
N PHE A 24 -8.34 9.78 -9.84
CA PHE A 24 -7.28 8.79 -9.80
C PHE A 24 -7.38 7.95 -8.56
N LEU A 25 -7.30 6.63 -8.73
CA LEU A 25 -7.26 5.69 -7.61
C LEU A 25 -5.87 5.07 -7.48
N PHE A 26 -5.24 5.26 -6.33
CA PHE A 26 -3.95 4.67 -5.97
C PHE A 26 -4.16 3.42 -5.13
N ASP A 27 -3.78 2.27 -5.69
CA ASP A 27 -3.98 0.93 -5.13
C ASP A 27 -5.46 0.54 -4.92
N ILE A 28 -5.71 -0.76 -4.80
CA ILE A 28 -7.02 -1.29 -4.43
C ILE A 28 -6.83 -2.34 -3.32
N PRO A 29 -7.15 -2.00 -2.07
CA PRO A 29 -6.94 -2.87 -0.94
C PRO A 29 -7.85 -4.11 -1.04
N ALA A 30 -7.31 -5.25 -0.66
CA ALA A 30 -8.05 -6.51 -0.55
C ALA A 30 -7.46 -7.33 0.59
N ASP A 31 -8.25 -7.50 1.65
CA ASP A 31 -7.84 -8.26 2.83
C ASP A 31 -8.51 -9.63 2.83
N ILE A 32 -7.78 -10.67 3.23
CA ILE A 32 -8.33 -12.02 3.34
C ILE A 32 -9.40 -12.03 4.45
N TYR A 33 -10.59 -12.53 4.11
CA TYR A 33 -11.74 -12.60 5.02
C TYR A 33 -11.64 -13.81 5.95
N GLY A 34 -12.04 -13.61 7.21
CA GLY A 34 -12.12 -14.67 8.21
C GLY A 34 -10.84 -14.80 9.04
N CYS A 35 -10.85 -15.76 9.96
CA CYS A 35 -9.77 -16.01 10.90
C CYS A 35 -9.45 -17.50 11.01
N ASN A 36 -8.34 -17.81 11.70
CA ASN A 36 -7.91 -19.19 11.94
C ASN A 36 -7.78 -20.02 10.65
N HIS A 37 -7.17 -19.41 9.63
CA HIS A 37 -6.86 -20.07 8.37
C HIS A 37 -5.95 -21.26 8.62
N SER A 38 -6.33 -22.43 8.14
CA SER A 38 -5.52 -23.63 8.21
C SER A 38 -5.60 -24.40 6.89
N PHE A 39 -4.55 -25.16 6.59
CA PHE A 39 -4.61 -26.16 5.53
C PHE A 39 -5.61 -27.27 5.89
N LEU A 40 -6.14 -27.94 4.88
CA LEU A 40 -6.95 -29.14 5.08
C LEU A 40 -6.13 -30.22 5.80
N ASP A 41 -6.75 -30.84 6.80
CA ASP A 41 -6.23 -32.01 7.49
C ASP A 41 -7.30 -33.11 7.54
N LEU A 42 -6.99 -34.23 8.18
CA LEU A 42 -7.93 -35.36 8.31
C LEU A 42 -9.20 -35.00 9.09
N ASN A 43 -9.15 -33.97 9.92
CA ASN A 43 -10.22 -33.54 10.83
C ASN A 43 -11.10 -32.43 10.24
N ASN A 44 -10.58 -31.65 9.29
CA ASN A 44 -11.23 -30.47 8.73
C ASN A 44 -11.45 -30.69 7.23
N LYS A 45 -12.60 -31.29 6.89
CA LYS A 45 -12.83 -31.91 5.57
C LYS A 45 -13.40 -30.97 4.50
N THR A 46 -13.85 -29.77 4.88
CA THR A 46 -14.53 -28.88 3.93
C THR A 46 -13.58 -27.80 3.44
N LYS A 47 -13.13 -27.94 2.19
CA LYS A 47 -12.39 -26.89 1.48
C LYS A 47 -13.27 -25.64 1.34
N LYS A 48 -12.72 -24.48 1.69
CA LYS A 48 -13.30 -23.17 1.40
C LYS A 48 -12.45 -22.44 0.36
N ASP A 49 -13.12 -21.67 -0.49
CA ASP A 49 -12.43 -20.70 -1.33
C ASP A 49 -12.00 -19.51 -0.49
N ILE A 50 -10.81 -18.98 -0.76
CA ILE A 50 -10.39 -17.69 -0.19
C ILE A 50 -11.40 -16.64 -0.61
N LYS A 51 -11.87 -15.85 0.36
CA LYS A 51 -12.67 -14.65 0.12
C LYS A 51 -11.86 -13.42 0.51
N PHE A 52 -12.12 -12.31 -0.18
CA PHE A 52 -11.51 -11.01 0.12
C PHE A 52 -12.57 -9.99 0.50
N ILE A 53 -12.21 -9.13 1.45
CA ILE A 53 -12.94 -7.91 1.81
C ILE A 53 -12.34 -6.77 0.99
N LEU A 54 -13.16 -6.13 0.15
CA LEU A 54 -12.79 -4.97 -0.64
C LEU A 54 -13.64 -3.76 -0.25
N PRO A 55 -13.12 -2.52 -0.39
CA PRO A 55 -13.95 -1.33 -0.33
C PRO A 55 -14.98 -1.37 -1.47
N ASN A 56 -16.19 -0.87 -1.21
CA ASN A 56 -17.18 -0.67 -2.26
C ASN A 56 -16.84 0.62 -3.02
N VAL A 57 -16.31 0.47 -4.23
CA VAL A 57 -15.86 1.59 -5.07
C VAL A 57 -16.73 1.67 -6.31
N ASP A 58 -17.23 2.87 -6.61
CA ASP A 58 -17.89 3.15 -7.88
C ASP A 58 -16.83 3.45 -8.95
N PHE A 59 -16.58 2.48 -9.82
CA PHE A 59 -15.55 2.57 -10.84
C PHE A 59 -16.00 3.33 -12.10
N GLU A 60 -17.28 3.72 -12.21
CA GLU A 60 -17.79 4.45 -13.37
C GLU A 60 -17.14 5.84 -13.49
N ASN A 61 -16.85 6.47 -12.34
CA ASN A 61 -16.28 7.82 -12.26
C ASN A 61 -14.74 7.82 -12.11
N ILE A 62 -14.07 6.67 -12.23
CA ILE A 62 -12.62 6.56 -12.09
C ILE A 62 -11.93 6.54 -13.45
N ASP A 63 -11.08 7.54 -13.71
CA ASP A 63 -10.42 7.71 -15.00
C ASP A 63 -9.15 6.88 -15.12
N SER A 64 -8.40 6.73 -14.03
CA SER A 64 -7.15 5.96 -14.03
C SER A 64 -6.83 5.36 -12.66
N ILE A 65 -6.19 4.19 -12.70
CA ILE A 65 -5.78 3.46 -11.51
C ILE A 65 -4.26 3.30 -11.55
N PHE A 66 -3.60 3.60 -10.44
CA PHE A 66 -2.15 3.49 -10.29
C PHE A 66 -1.84 2.43 -9.23
N ILE A 67 -1.19 1.35 -9.64
CA ILE A 67 -0.85 0.25 -8.73
C ILE A 67 0.60 0.40 -8.30
N SER A 68 0.81 0.46 -7.00
CA SER A 68 2.11 0.77 -6.42
C SER A 68 2.88 -0.49 -6.05
N ASN A 69 2.17 -1.56 -5.67
CA ASN A 69 2.76 -2.77 -5.11
C ASN A 69 1.87 -4.02 -5.32
N SER A 70 2.44 -5.20 -5.05
CA SER A 70 1.78 -6.49 -5.31
C SER A 70 0.74 -6.90 -4.27
N ARG A 71 0.46 -6.07 -3.26
CA ARG A 71 -0.62 -6.30 -2.29
C ARG A 71 -1.98 -5.83 -2.79
N SER A 72 -2.03 -5.04 -3.87
CA SER A 72 -3.24 -4.48 -4.48
C SER A 72 -4.06 -5.51 -5.26
N LEU A 73 -4.33 -6.68 -4.65
CA LEU A 73 -5.10 -7.78 -5.26
C LEU A 73 -6.54 -7.39 -5.61
N GLY A 74 -7.06 -6.30 -5.02
CA GLY A 74 -8.38 -5.75 -5.35
C GLY A 74 -8.52 -5.39 -6.84
N VAL A 75 -7.40 -5.15 -7.52
CA VAL A 75 -7.35 -4.84 -8.96
C VAL A 75 -7.97 -5.92 -9.85
N PHE A 76 -8.00 -7.18 -9.39
CA PHE A 76 -8.63 -8.28 -10.14
C PHE A 76 -10.16 -8.27 -10.07
N PHE A 77 -10.75 -7.45 -9.21
CA PHE A 77 -12.19 -7.41 -8.95
C PHE A 77 -12.84 -6.12 -9.41
N ILE A 78 -12.11 -5.29 -10.16
CA ILE A 78 -12.66 -4.12 -10.84
C ILE A 78 -13.75 -4.59 -11.81
N ASP A 79 -14.92 -3.96 -11.73
CA ASP A 79 -16.03 -4.31 -12.60
C ASP A 79 -15.91 -3.66 -14.00
N LYS A 80 -16.81 -4.03 -14.91
CA LYS A 80 -16.76 -3.61 -16.32
C LYS A 80 -17.19 -2.15 -16.55
N THR A 81 -17.69 -1.45 -15.53
CA THR A 81 -18.02 -0.03 -15.62
C THR A 81 -16.75 0.79 -15.82
N PHE A 82 -15.63 0.38 -15.20
CA PHE A 82 -14.32 1.01 -15.40
C PHE A 82 -13.90 1.07 -16.87
N LYS A 83 -13.67 2.30 -17.37
CA LYS A 83 -13.25 2.55 -18.75
C LYS A 83 -11.79 2.98 -18.89
N GLY A 84 -11.15 3.38 -17.79
CA GLY A 84 -9.78 3.88 -17.74
C GLY A 84 -8.67 2.85 -17.94
N ASN A 85 -7.44 3.30 -17.65
CA ASN A 85 -6.22 2.49 -17.69
C ASN A 85 -5.71 2.17 -16.28
N ILE A 86 -5.02 1.04 -16.16
CA ILE A 86 -4.34 0.59 -14.94
C ILE A 86 -2.83 0.69 -15.17
N TYR A 87 -2.20 1.69 -14.57
CA TYR A 87 -0.75 1.90 -14.66
C TYR A 87 -0.01 1.11 -13.59
N ILE A 88 0.98 0.33 -14.01
CA ILE A 88 1.68 -0.62 -13.15
C ILE A 88 3.06 -0.95 -13.72
N THR A 89 4.04 -1.20 -12.86
CA THR A 89 5.36 -1.68 -13.30
C THR A 89 5.32 -3.15 -13.68
N ASP A 90 6.23 -3.57 -14.57
CA ASP A 90 6.28 -4.96 -15.04
C ASP A 90 6.47 -5.99 -13.90
N PRO A 91 7.36 -5.77 -12.91
CA PRO A 91 7.49 -6.69 -11.79
C PRO A 91 6.24 -6.78 -10.93
N VAL A 92 5.57 -5.67 -10.65
CA VAL A 92 4.36 -5.67 -9.82
C VAL A 92 3.22 -6.38 -10.55
N TYR A 93 3.12 -6.22 -11.87
CA TYR A 93 2.16 -6.97 -12.69
C TYR A 93 2.36 -8.49 -12.57
N GLU A 94 3.59 -8.98 -12.75
CA GLU A 94 3.87 -10.41 -12.65
C GLU A 94 3.69 -10.93 -11.21
N GLN A 95 4.12 -10.17 -10.20
CA GLN A 95 3.93 -10.51 -8.80
C GLN A 95 2.44 -10.66 -8.45
N LEU A 96 1.56 -9.76 -8.93
CA LEU A 96 0.12 -9.88 -8.70
C LEU A 96 -0.47 -11.16 -9.32
N LEU A 97 -0.06 -11.50 -10.54
CA LEU A 97 -0.51 -12.72 -11.21
C LEU A 97 -0.05 -13.98 -10.48
N LEU A 98 1.23 -14.03 -10.10
CA LEU A 98 1.80 -15.16 -9.35
C LEU A 98 1.15 -15.29 -7.98
N ARG A 99 0.95 -14.18 -7.27
CA ARG A 99 0.28 -14.16 -5.96
C ARG A 99 -1.17 -14.65 -6.06
N LEU A 100 -1.91 -14.23 -7.09
CA LEU A 100 -3.26 -14.74 -7.33
C LEU A 100 -3.25 -16.25 -7.61
N GLU A 101 -2.33 -16.73 -8.45
CA GLU A 101 -2.17 -18.15 -8.77
C GLU A 101 -1.85 -18.98 -7.53
N GLU A 102 -0.90 -18.51 -6.70
CA GLU A 102 -0.53 -19.16 -5.44
C GLU A 102 -1.73 -19.24 -4.49
N LEU A 103 -2.46 -18.14 -4.28
CA LEU A 103 -3.63 -18.12 -3.41
C LEU A 103 -4.76 -19.02 -3.95
N GLN A 104 -4.95 -19.10 -5.27
CA GLN A 104 -5.93 -20.00 -5.90
C GLN A 104 -5.57 -21.48 -5.74
N SER A 105 -4.29 -21.79 -5.59
CA SER A 105 -3.82 -23.17 -5.37
C SER A 105 -4.09 -23.69 -3.94
N TYR A 106 -4.34 -22.78 -3.00
CA TYR A 106 -4.45 -23.13 -1.59
C TYR A 106 -5.70 -23.98 -1.31
N CYS A 107 -5.48 -25.02 -0.51
CA CYS A 107 -6.50 -25.93 -0.01
C CYS A 107 -6.68 -25.67 1.48
N ILE A 108 -7.56 -24.73 1.81
CA ILE A 108 -7.70 -24.20 3.16
C ILE A 108 -9.13 -24.28 3.68
N THR A 109 -9.24 -24.09 4.99
CA THR A 109 -10.45 -23.86 5.76
C THR A 109 -10.21 -22.68 6.71
N TYR A 110 -11.27 -22.00 7.13
CA TYR A 110 -11.20 -20.85 8.01
C TYR A 110 -12.56 -20.61 8.68
N GLN A 111 -12.56 -19.86 9.79
CA GLN A 111 -13.76 -19.44 10.48
C GLN A 111 -14.24 -18.11 9.91
N GLU A 112 -15.53 -18.04 9.57
CA GLU A 112 -16.16 -16.79 9.14
C GLU A 112 -16.30 -15.88 10.37
N SER A 113 -15.92 -14.62 10.24
CA SER A 113 -15.90 -13.65 11.33
C SER A 113 -16.72 -12.45 10.92
N ASP A 114 -17.94 -12.31 11.46
CA ASP A 114 -18.78 -11.14 11.21
C ASP A 114 -18.19 -9.87 11.84
N SER A 115 -17.35 -10.03 12.88
CA SER A 115 -16.58 -8.93 13.47
C SER A 115 -15.60 -8.28 12.49
N ASP A 116 -15.23 -8.97 11.41
CA ASP A 116 -14.40 -8.41 10.34
C ASP A 116 -15.17 -7.36 9.52
N LEU A 117 -16.50 -7.43 9.50
CA LEU A 117 -17.38 -6.50 8.77
C LEU A 117 -17.86 -5.34 9.65
N GLU A 118 -17.93 -5.53 10.97
CA GLU A 118 -18.53 -4.56 11.91
C GLU A 118 -17.53 -3.52 12.48
N ASN A 119 -16.22 -3.81 12.55
CA ASN A 119 -15.21 -2.94 13.20
C ASN A 119 -14.56 -1.89 12.27
N MET A 120 -15.12 -1.60 11.09
CA MET A 120 -14.52 -0.69 10.10
C MET A 120 -15.23 0.66 10.04
N GLU A 121 -14.97 1.55 11.01
CA GLU A 121 -15.39 2.95 10.89
C GLU A 121 -14.40 3.77 10.01
N PRO A 122 -14.90 4.60 9.08
CA PRO A 122 -14.04 5.46 8.27
C PRO A 122 -13.51 6.64 9.11
N THR A 123 -12.25 7.02 8.86
CA THR A 123 -11.76 8.36 9.22
C THR A 123 -11.99 9.28 8.03
N GLY A 124 -12.51 10.48 8.29
CA GLY A 124 -13.24 11.35 7.35
C GLY A 124 -12.48 11.92 6.15
N ASN A 125 -13.23 12.69 5.36
CA ASN A 125 -12.74 13.50 4.24
C ASN A 125 -11.77 14.57 4.77
N ILE A 126 -10.65 14.76 4.09
CA ILE A 126 -9.73 15.87 4.37
C ILE A 126 -10.02 16.95 3.33
N ASP A 127 -10.73 18.00 3.74
CA ASP A 127 -10.94 19.20 2.91
C ASP A 127 -9.84 20.22 3.24
N PHE A 128 -9.02 20.58 2.25
CA PHE A 128 -7.83 21.42 2.43
C PHE A 128 -8.13 22.92 2.55
N LYS A 129 -9.41 23.33 2.62
CA LYS A 129 -9.81 24.74 2.62
C LYS A 129 -9.53 25.49 3.93
N GLU A 130 -9.28 24.82 5.06
CA GLU A 130 -9.26 25.50 6.38
C GLU A 130 -7.92 25.50 7.15
N ASN A 131 -6.84 24.83 6.70
CA ASN A 131 -5.62 24.69 7.50
C ASN A 131 -4.35 25.25 6.83
N MET A 132 -4.39 26.52 6.42
CA MET A 132 -3.17 27.32 6.19
C MET A 132 -3.22 28.61 7.02
N GLU A 133 -3.09 28.48 8.33
CA GLU A 133 -2.39 29.50 9.11
C GLU A 133 -0.92 29.11 9.27
N PRO A 134 0.03 30.04 9.10
CA PRO A 134 1.45 29.74 9.19
C PRO A 134 1.81 29.47 10.65
N THR A 135 1.88 28.20 11.04
CA THR A 135 2.35 27.81 12.38
C THR A 135 3.88 27.89 12.43
N GLY A 136 4.35 29.12 12.68
CA GLY A 136 5.62 29.35 13.34
C GLY A 136 5.51 28.96 14.83
N ASN A 137 6.55 28.28 15.29
CA ASN A 137 6.96 28.09 16.69
C ASN A 137 6.19 27.08 17.56
N LEU A 138 6.79 25.88 17.64
CA LEU A 138 6.75 25.00 18.79
C LEU A 138 7.61 25.57 19.95
N TYR A 139 7.14 25.34 21.18
CA TYR A 139 7.77 25.58 22.51
C TYR A 139 7.71 27.00 23.07
N PHE A 140 6.83 27.24 24.06
CA PHE A 140 7.19 27.20 25.49
C PHE A 140 5.91 27.25 26.35
N LYS A 141 5.92 26.44 27.40
CA LYS A 141 4.87 26.31 28.42
C LYS A 141 5.31 27.14 29.64
N GLU A 142 4.34 27.77 30.30
CA GLU A 142 4.26 28.17 31.72
C GLU A 142 4.08 29.66 32.03
N ASN A 143 3.04 29.88 32.87
CA ASN A 143 2.80 30.95 33.85
C ASN A 143 2.40 32.35 33.33
N MET A 144 1.12 32.70 33.49
CA MET A 144 0.62 33.49 34.64
C MET A 144 -0.84 33.94 34.44
N GLU A 145 -1.54 34.02 35.56
CA GLU A 145 -2.91 34.49 35.74
C GLU A 145 -3.10 36.00 35.45
N THR A 146 -4.38 36.40 35.42
CA THR A 146 -4.94 37.78 35.48
C THR A 146 -4.82 38.60 34.18
N THR A 147 -5.85 39.27 33.64
CA THR A 147 -6.83 40.15 34.30
C THR A 147 -8.02 40.43 33.35
N GLU A 148 -9.18 40.71 33.94
CA GLU A 148 -10.43 41.18 33.33
C GLU A 148 -10.34 42.55 32.60
N LYS A 149 -11.42 42.85 31.86
CA LYS A 149 -11.99 44.18 31.47
C LYS A 149 -11.42 44.90 30.23
N ASN A 150 -12.25 44.99 29.17
CA ASN A 150 -13.21 46.09 29.05
C ASN A 150 -14.14 45.97 27.82
N LEU A 151 -15.35 46.51 28.01
CA LEU A 151 -16.53 46.52 27.15
C LEU A 151 -16.67 47.89 26.41
N LYS A 152 -17.46 47.87 25.33
CA LYS A 152 -18.10 48.98 24.54
C LYS A 152 -17.27 49.44 23.33
N THR A 153 -17.84 49.56 22.13
CA THR A 153 -19.08 50.29 21.81
C THR A 153 -19.89 49.66 20.66
N LYS A 154 -21.16 50.06 20.61
CA LYS A 154 -22.33 49.56 19.88
C LYS A 154 -22.54 50.29 18.54
N GLU A 155 -23.40 49.70 17.72
CA GLU A 155 -24.30 50.33 16.72
C GLU A 155 -23.79 50.54 15.28
N GLU A 156 -23.94 49.50 14.46
CA GLU A 156 -24.41 49.58 13.06
C GLU A 156 -24.94 48.19 12.67
N ASN A 157 -26.26 47.98 12.75
CA ASN A 157 -26.94 46.78 12.26
C ASN A 157 -28.44 47.06 12.16
N MET A 158 -28.92 47.49 10.99
CA MET A 158 -30.33 47.36 10.61
C MET A 158 -30.47 47.32 9.09
N GLU A 159 -29.80 46.36 8.44
CA GLU A 159 -30.15 45.93 7.06
C GLU A 159 -29.66 44.51 6.70
N THR A 160 -28.85 43.87 7.55
CA THR A 160 -28.19 42.57 7.28
C THR A 160 -28.97 41.32 7.74
N THR A 161 -30.19 41.47 8.24
CA THR A 161 -30.89 40.37 8.95
C THR A 161 -31.83 39.53 8.07
N GLN A 162 -32.24 39.99 6.88
CA GLN A 162 -33.14 39.22 6.01
C GLN A 162 -32.41 38.35 4.96
N GLU A 163 -31.27 38.79 4.41
CA GLU A 163 -30.46 37.96 3.50
C GLU A 163 -29.78 36.78 4.22
N ASN A 164 -29.33 36.98 5.46
CA ASN A 164 -28.66 35.93 6.25
C ASN A 164 -29.58 34.76 6.68
N ILE A 165 -30.90 34.97 6.74
CA ILE A 165 -31.87 33.91 7.10
C ILE A 165 -32.22 33.06 5.89
N PHE A 166 -32.24 33.65 4.68
CA PHE A 166 -32.53 32.96 3.43
C PHE A 166 -31.39 32.02 3.01
N ASP A 167 -30.14 32.39 3.30
CA ASP A 167 -28.97 31.58 2.97
C ASP A 167 -28.77 30.40 3.95
N LYS A 168 -28.99 30.63 5.25
CA LYS A 168 -28.92 29.55 6.27
C LYS A 168 -29.95 28.45 6.04
N SER A 169 -31.15 28.79 5.59
CA SER A 169 -32.21 27.81 5.33
C SER A 169 -31.97 26.99 4.07
N ARG A 170 -31.28 27.56 3.07
CA ARG A 170 -30.83 26.86 1.86
C ARG A 170 -29.67 25.90 2.15
N ILE A 171 -28.70 26.36 2.94
CA ILE A 171 -27.59 25.55 3.45
C ILE A 171 -28.11 24.39 4.32
N LEU A 172 -29.06 24.62 5.23
CA LEU A 172 -29.67 23.55 6.02
C LEU A 172 -30.43 22.53 5.15
N LEU A 173 -31.01 22.96 4.04
CA LEU A 173 -31.72 22.08 3.11
C LEU A 173 -30.74 21.23 2.28
N GLU A 174 -29.58 21.77 1.91
CA GLU A 174 -28.48 21.03 1.28
C GLU A 174 -27.78 20.08 2.25
N ILE A 175 -27.61 20.48 3.52
CA ILE A 175 -27.16 19.59 4.59
C ILE A 175 -28.17 18.46 4.79
N LYS A 176 -29.48 18.74 4.88
CA LYS A 176 -30.49 17.67 4.97
C LYS A 176 -30.60 16.80 3.71
N LYS A 177 -30.31 17.32 2.52
CA LYS A 177 -30.24 16.54 1.27
C LYS A 177 -28.98 15.68 1.19
N SER A 178 -27.85 16.17 1.70
CA SER A 178 -26.60 15.41 1.81
C SER A 178 -26.67 14.37 2.93
N GLU A 179 -27.33 14.66 4.05
CA GLU A 179 -27.67 13.72 5.13
C GLU A 179 -28.65 12.64 4.66
N LYS A 180 -29.68 12.98 3.88
CA LYS A 180 -30.56 11.98 3.24
C LYS A 180 -29.86 11.16 2.14
N LYS A 181 -28.86 11.73 1.44
CA LYS A 181 -27.97 10.97 0.56
C LYS A 181 -27.09 10.03 1.40
N ALA A 182 -26.54 10.49 2.53
CA ALA A 182 -25.72 9.71 3.45
C ALA A 182 -26.51 8.58 4.15
N GLU A 183 -27.78 8.79 4.49
CA GLU A 183 -28.67 7.75 5.03
C GLU A 183 -29.03 6.67 3.99
N LYS A 184 -29.01 7.02 2.69
CA LYS A 184 -29.15 6.05 1.58
C LYS A 184 -27.92 5.14 1.41
N PHE A 185 -26.78 5.47 2.03
CA PHE A 185 -25.54 4.68 2.03
C PHE A 185 -25.41 3.71 3.22
N LYS A 186 -26.51 3.33 3.88
CA LYS A 186 -26.54 2.20 4.83
C LYS A 186 -26.41 0.81 4.17
N ASN A 187 -26.18 0.73 2.86
CA ASN A 187 -25.94 -0.51 2.14
C ASN A 187 -24.43 -0.82 2.07
N LYS A 188 -23.99 -1.83 2.82
CA LYS A 188 -22.64 -2.47 2.87
C LYS A 188 -21.49 -1.65 2.25
N LYS A 189 -20.71 -0.98 3.11
CA LYS A 189 -19.49 -0.21 2.78
C LYS A 189 -18.37 -1.05 2.13
N HIS A 190 -18.45 -2.37 2.26
CA HIS A 190 -17.48 -3.32 1.77
C HIS A 190 -18.17 -4.44 0.99
N LYS A 191 -17.45 -4.98 0.02
CA LYS A 191 -17.86 -6.14 -0.76
C LYS A 191 -17.02 -7.35 -0.38
N LEU A 192 -17.68 -8.47 -0.14
CA LEU A 192 -17.03 -9.77 -0.01
C LEU A 192 -17.04 -10.45 -1.38
N VAL A 193 -15.87 -10.85 -1.86
CA VAL A 193 -15.71 -11.54 -3.17
C VAL A 193 -14.93 -12.83 -2.99
N SER A 194 -15.32 -13.88 -3.71
CA SER A 194 -14.51 -15.10 -3.81
C SER A 194 -13.30 -14.86 -4.71
N ILE A 195 -12.15 -15.45 -4.39
CA ILE A 195 -10.95 -15.45 -5.25
C ILE A 195 -11.23 -15.98 -6.67
N ARG A 196 -12.28 -16.80 -6.83
CA ARG A 196 -12.73 -17.32 -8.13
C ARG A 196 -13.40 -16.27 -9.02
N GLU A 197 -13.84 -15.16 -8.45
CA GLU A 197 -14.43 -14.04 -9.18
C GLU A 197 -13.38 -13.11 -9.81
N ALA A 198 -12.09 -13.36 -9.55
CA ALA A 198 -10.98 -12.57 -10.10
C ALA A 198 -11.01 -12.56 -11.63
N ASN A 199 -11.16 -11.37 -12.22
CA ASN A 199 -11.23 -11.18 -13.66
C ASN A 199 -9.86 -10.80 -14.25
N VAL A 200 -8.97 -11.77 -14.30
CA VAL A 200 -7.62 -11.62 -14.86
C VAL A 200 -7.66 -11.13 -16.31
N SER A 201 -8.62 -11.60 -17.10
CA SER A 201 -8.73 -11.22 -18.52
C SER A 201 -9.04 -9.73 -18.70
N PHE A 202 -9.91 -9.17 -17.85
CA PHE A 202 -10.24 -7.74 -17.88
C PHE A 202 -9.06 -6.91 -17.38
N PHE A 203 -8.44 -7.30 -16.27
CA PHE A 203 -7.23 -6.67 -15.76
C PHE A 203 -6.15 -6.56 -16.85
N LYS A 204 -5.81 -7.68 -17.51
CA LYS A 204 -4.80 -7.71 -18.58
C LYS A 204 -5.10 -6.76 -19.74
N LYS A 205 -6.38 -6.55 -20.08
CA LYS A 205 -6.80 -5.65 -21.17
C LYS A 205 -6.71 -4.16 -20.83
N ARG A 206 -6.66 -3.81 -19.54
CA ARG A 206 -6.62 -2.42 -19.04
C ARG A 206 -5.24 -1.98 -18.59
N VAL A 207 -4.32 -2.93 -18.42
CA VAL A 207 -2.97 -2.67 -17.94
C VAL A 207 -2.15 -1.91 -18.97
N VAL A 208 -1.53 -0.82 -18.51
CA VAL A 208 -0.45 -0.10 -19.18
C VAL A 208 0.81 -0.27 -18.34
N LYS A 209 1.81 -0.96 -18.91
CA LYS A 209 3.09 -1.18 -18.24
C LYS A 209 3.91 0.11 -18.27
N ILE A 210 4.42 0.52 -17.11
CA ILE A 210 5.24 1.73 -16.95
C ILE A 210 6.62 1.40 -16.37
N LYS A 211 7.61 2.26 -16.61
CA LYS A 211 8.97 2.18 -16.02
C LYS A 211 9.13 3.16 -14.86
N PHE A 212 10.21 3.05 -14.08
CA PHE A 212 10.57 4.11 -13.13
C PHE A 212 10.94 5.41 -13.87
N ASN A 213 10.60 6.54 -13.25
CA ASN A 213 10.72 7.91 -13.77
C ASN A 213 9.94 8.14 -15.07
N GLN A 214 8.98 7.27 -15.40
CA GLN A 214 8.10 7.48 -16.53
C GLN A 214 7.03 8.49 -16.13
N ARG A 215 6.86 9.52 -16.97
CA ARG A 215 5.86 10.57 -16.78
C ARG A 215 4.61 10.26 -17.59
N ILE A 216 3.47 10.40 -16.94
CA ILE A 216 2.13 10.13 -17.47
C ILE A 216 1.34 11.43 -17.33
N PHE A 217 0.80 11.92 -18.43
CA PHE A 217 0.09 13.19 -18.49
C PHE A 217 -1.40 12.92 -18.61
N LEU A 218 -2.17 13.35 -17.61
CA LEU A 218 -3.63 13.18 -17.53
C LEU A 218 -4.22 14.52 -17.10
N ASP A 219 -4.97 15.16 -18.00
CA ASP A 219 -5.80 16.36 -17.75
C ASP A 219 -5.13 17.39 -16.83
N GLY A 220 -4.00 17.91 -17.30
CA GLY A 220 -3.24 18.95 -16.59
C GLY A 220 -2.45 18.46 -15.37
N ILE A 221 -2.31 17.14 -15.17
CA ILE A 221 -1.50 16.55 -14.11
C ILE A 221 -0.42 15.66 -14.73
N CYS A 222 0.82 15.85 -14.29
CA CYS A 222 1.93 14.96 -14.56
C CYS A 222 2.10 14.01 -13.37
N ILE A 223 1.97 12.71 -13.62
CA ILE A 223 2.19 11.64 -12.67
C ILE A 223 3.48 10.91 -13.04
N GLU A 224 4.43 10.85 -12.12
CA GLU A 224 5.73 10.22 -12.28
C GLU A 224 5.86 9.05 -11.31
N SER A 225 6.21 7.87 -11.84
CA SER A 225 6.51 6.67 -11.05
C SER A 225 7.92 6.74 -10.47
N LEU A 226 8.07 6.47 -9.18
CA LEU A 226 9.34 6.55 -8.46
C LEU A 226 9.59 5.23 -7.73
N SER A 227 10.80 4.67 -7.75
CA SER A 227 11.07 3.44 -7.00
C SER A 227 10.77 3.61 -5.50
N SER A 228 10.18 2.59 -4.88
CA SER A 228 10.02 2.53 -3.42
C SER A 228 11.21 1.89 -2.70
N ASN A 229 12.09 1.20 -3.44
CA ASN A 229 13.17 0.35 -2.92
C ASN A 229 12.71 -0.65 -1.84
N THR A 230 11.41 -0.98 -1.79
CA THR A 230 10.90 -1.96 -0.83
C THR A 230 11.05 -3.36 -1.42
N TYR A 231 10.42 -3.63 -2.56
CA TYR A 231 10.61 -4.87 -3.31
C TYR A 231 10.74 -4.56 -4.79
N ILE A 232 11.14 -5.56 -5.59
CA ILE A 232 11.42 -5.40 -7.01
C ILE A 232 10.20 -4.78 -7.71
N GLY A 233 10.42 -3.66 -8.40
CA GLY A 233 9.41 -2.93 -9.16
C GLY A 233 8.36 -2.16 -8.36
N TRP A 234 8.36 -2.23 -7.02
CA TRP A 234 7.41 -1.45 -6.23
C TRP A 234 7.67 0.04 -6.41
N THR A 235 6.60 0.82 -6.52
CA THR A 235 6.66 2.23 -6.92
C THR A 235 5.86 3.10 -5.96
N ASN A 236 6.32 4.32 -5.79
CA ASN A 236 5.59 5.48 -5.28
C ASN A 236 5.23 6.38 -6.47
N TYR A 237 4.38 7.38 -6.25
CA TYR A 237 3.94 8.27 -7.33
C TYR A 237 4.07 9.74 -6.91
N SER A 238 4.71 10.55 -7.75
CA SER A 238 4.73 12.01 -7.62
C SER A 238 3.77 12.60 -8.62
N MET A 239 2.91 13.51 -8.15
CA MET A 239 1.92 14.21 -8.95
C MET A 239 2.23 15.70 -8.92
N LYS A 240 2.26 16.33 -10.09
CA LYS A 240 2.46 17.77 -10.26
C LYS A 240 1.38 18.32 -11.18
N TYR A 241 0.68 19.35 -10.73
CA TYR A 241 -0.23 20.09 -11.61
C TYR A 241 0.57 20.85 -12.66
N LEU A 242 0.00 21.05 -13.84
CA LEU A 242 0.61 21.80 -14.92
C LEU A 242 -0.26 23.03 -15.17
N ARG A 243 0.30 24.24 -14.96
CA ARG A 243 -0.33 25.48 -15.39
C ARG A 243 0.32 25.93 -16.69
N GLY A 244 -0.43 25.84 -17.81
CA GLY A 244 0.00 26.43 -19.08
C GLY A 244 1.30 25.85 -19.66
N CYS A 245 1.46 24.53 -19.68
CA CYS A 245 2.63 23.80 -20.20
C CYS A 245 3.99 24.06 -19.49
N GLU A 246 4.05 24.92 -18.47
CA GLU A 246 5.25 25.14 -17.66
C GLU A 246 5.14 24.43 -16.29
N GLU A 247 6.19 23.70 -15.88
CA GLU A 247 6.31 23.04 -14.56
C GLU A 247 6.45 24.03 -13.37
N LYS A 248 6.23 25.33 -13.58
CA LYS A 248 6.51 26.33 -12.54
C LYS A 248 5.42 26.35 -11.47
N THR A 249 5.83 26.01 -10.24
CA THR A 249 5.14 26.28 -8.96
C THR A 249 3.81 25.56 -8.72
N ALA A 250 3.64 24.37 -9.27
CA ALA A 250 2.49 23.55 -8.94
C ALA A 250 2.70 22.79 -7.63
N ASN A 251 1.72 22.89 -6.73
CA ASN A 251 1.61 22.02 -5.56
C ASN A 251 1.87 20.57 -5.98
N SER A 252 2.85 19.95 -5.34
CA SER A 252 3.30 18.60 -5.63
C SER A 252 2.79 17.66 -4.55
N ILE A 253 2.13 16.58 -4.98
CA ILE A 253 1.59 15.57 -4.10
C ILE A 253 2.40 14.30 -4.31
N ILE A 254 2.89 13.69 -3.24
CA ILE A 254 3.59 12.40 -3.31
C ILE A 254 2.76 11.36 -2.60
N TYR A 255 2.36 10.32 -3.31
CA TYR A 255 1.83 9.09 -2.73
C TYR A 255 2.97 8.11 -2.47
N VAL A 256 3.19 7.81 -1.19
CA VAL A 256 4.19 6.87 -0.70
C VAL A 256 3.48 5.65 -0.13
N SER A 257 3.45 4.56 -0.89
CA SER A 257 2.87 3.31 -0.43
C SER A 257 3.79 2.56 0.52
N SER A 258 5.08 2.59 0.23
CA SER A 258 6.14 1.96 1.03
C SER A 258 7.46 2.66 0.70
N ILE A 259 8.46 2.51 1.58
CA ILE A 259 9.79 3.06 1.30
C ILE A 259 10.86 2.31 2.08
N SER A 260 12.01 2.07 1.45
CA SER A 260 13.23 1.68 2.16
C SER A 260 14.41 2.52 1.67
N TYR A 261 15.27 2.94 2.60
CA TYR A 261 16.56 3.55 2.26
C TYR A 261 17.74 2.60 2.51
N ASN A 262 17.46 1.39 2.98
CA ASN A 262 18.48 0.36 3.14
C ASN A 262 18.88 -0.21 1.78
N LYS A 263 20.11 -0.70 1.67
CA LYS A 263 20.55 -1.45 0.50
C LYS A 263 19.74 -2.74 0.40
N ARG A 264 18.98 -2.87 -0.68
CA ARG A 264 18.13 -4.03 -1.01
C ARG A 264 18.43 -4.51 -2.42
N PHE A 265 17.83 -5.61 -2.84
CA PHE A 265 17.96 -6.10 -4.22
C PHE A 265 17.26 -5.19 -5.24
N SER A 266 16.19 -4.52 -4.80
CA SER A 266 15.40 -3.58 -5.59
C SER A 266 16.19 -2.33 -5.98
N PHE A 267 15.73 -1.66 -7.03
CA PHE A 267 16.22 -0.35 -7.44
C PHE A 267 16.09 0.69 -6.32
N ASP A 268 17.10 1.53 -6.13
CA ASP A 268 17.14 2.52 -5.04
C ASP A 268 16.02 3.56 -5.13
N SER A 269 15.53 4.00 -3.97
CA SER A 269 14.47 5.01 -3.89
C SER A 269 15.11 6.39 -4.03
N PRO A 270 14.54 7.30 -4.84
CA PRO A 270 14.95 8.69 -4.80
C PRO A 270 14.58 9.31 -3.45
N LYS A 271 15.20 10.46 -3.15
CA LYS A 271 14.71 11.32 -2.07
C LYS A 271 13.44 12.02 -2.54
N PHE A 272 12.39 11.95 -1.73
CA PHE A 272 11.12 12.60 -2.02
C PHE A 272 11.13 14.07 -1.58
N THR A 273 10.72 14.96 -2.46
CA THR A 273 10.48 16.37 -2.17
C THR A 273 9.12 16.75 -2.73
N GLY A 274 8.17 17.07 -1.87
CA GLY A 274 6.83 17.49 -2.28
C GLY A 274 6.16 18.36 -1.23
N ASP A 275 5.16 19.12 -1.65
CA ASP A 275 4.40 20.01 -0.77
C ASP A 275 3.45 19.23 0.15
N VAL A 276 2.91 18.12 -0.36
CA VAL A 276 2.05 17.20 0.40
C VAL A 276 2.55 15.77 0.20
N ILE A 277 2.67 15.02 1.28
CA ILE A 277 3.07 13.60 1.25
C ILE A 277 1.97 12.75 1.90
N PHE A 278 1.37 11.86 1.11
CA PHE A 278 0.47 10.82 1.59
C PHE A 278 1.26 9.56 1.88
N LEU A 279 1.33 9.20 3.15
CA LEU A 279 2.01 8.00 3.62
C LEU A 279 0.97 6.90 3.91
N ASN A 280 1.09 5.78 3.22
CA ASN A 280 0.31 4.58 3.53
C ASN A 280 0.89 3.93 4.81
N GLN A 281 0.27 4.22 5.95
CA GLN A 281 0.79 3.79 7.26
C GLN A 281 0.62 2.29 7.57
N ASN A 282 -0.04 1.51 6.71
CA ASN A 282 -0.31 0.10 7.01
C ASN A 282 0.98 -0.72 7.15
N ASP A 283 2.03 -0.38 6.40
CA ASP A 283 3.35 -1.00 6.52
C ASP A 283 4.16 -0.50 7.74
N PHE A 284 3.83 0.66 8.30
CA PHE A 284 4.56 1.24 9.44
C PHE A 284 4.02 0.78 10.80
N LYS A 285 2.78 0.27 10.85
CA LYS A 285 2.16 -0.21 12.10
C LYS A 285 2.69 -1.57 12.54
N THR A 286 3.22 -2.39 11.63
CA THR A 286 3.76 -3.73 11.93
C THR A 286 5.10 -3.68 12.67
N GLU A 287 5.92 -2.63 12.48
CA GLU A 287 7.16 -2.45 13.24
C GLU A 287 6.90 -2.22 14.74
N ASN A 288 5.76 -1.63 15.10
CA ASN A 288 5.42 -1.31 16.49
C ASN A 288 4.75 -2.45 17.29
N LEU A 289 4.31 -3.52 16.63
CA LEU A 289 3.53 -4.61 17.28
C LEU A 289 4.39 -5.80 17.72
N PHE A 290 5.53 -6.06 17.07
CA PHE A 290 6.42 -7.18 17.44
C PHE A 290 7.57 -6.76 18.36
N PHE A 291 7.86 -5.47 18.47
CA PHE A 291 8.97 -4.96 19.28
C PHE A 291 8.57 -3.68 20.01
N LYS A 292 7.84 -3.83 21.13
CA LYS A 292 8.03 -2.92 22.27
C LYS A 292 8.87 -3.65 23.30
N PRO A 293 10.22 -3.56 23.25
CA PRO A 293 11.00 -3.81 24.45
C PRO A 293 10.49 -2.82 25.49
N LYS A 294 10.05 -3.33 26.64
CA LYS A 294 9.86 -2.47 27.81
C LYS A 294 11.24 -1.89 28.13
N ASN A 295 11.45 -0.61 27.82
CA ASN A 295 12.65 0.19 28.06
C ASN A 295 13.78 -0.01 27.05
N THR A 296 13.86 0.84 26.03
CA THR A 296 15.10 1.52 25.60
C THR A 296 14.75 2.62 24.60
N LYS A 297 15.49 3.73 24.62
CA LYS A 297 15.27 4.93 23.79
C LYS A 297 16.51 5.14 22.91
N THR A 298 16.67 4.44 21.78
CA THR A 298 17.72 4.76 20.79
C THR A 298 17.45 4.08 19.45
N GLU A 299 17.85 4.72 18.34
CA GLU A 299 17.77 4.33 16.92
C GLU A 299 18.35 2.94 16.52
N LYS A 300 18.72 2.08 17.47
CA LYS A 300 19.27 0.73 17.27
C LYS A 300 18.22 -0.36 16.97
N GLU A 301 16.96 -0.01 16.77
CA GLU A 301 15.84 -0.96 16.84
C GLU A 301 15.57 -1.74 15.54
N ILE A 302 15.93 -1.21 14.36
CA ILE A 302 15.74 -1.91 13.06
C ILE A 302 16.78 -3.04 12.87
N PHE A 303 17.96 -2.93 13.48
CA PHE A 303 19.02 -3.96 13.41
C PHE A 303 18.67 -5.24 14.17
N LEU A 304 17.75 -5.17 15.13
CA LEU A 304 17.45 -6.28 16.03
C LEU A 304 16.73 -7.44 15.32
N GLY A 305 15.87 -7.16 14.33
CA GLY A 305 15.05 -8.19 13.67
C GLY A 305 15.87 -9.21 12.87
N ILE A 306 16.78 -8.72 12.02
CA ILE A 306 17.64 -9.59 11.20
C ILE A 306 18.71 -10.29 12.05
N GLU A 307 19.20 -9.63 13.11
CA GLU A 307 20.12 -10.23 14.07
C GLU A 307 19.44 -11.36 14.85
N ILE A 308 18.24 -11.14 15.37
CA ILE A 308 17.42 -12.18 16.02
C ILE A 308 17.16 -13.33 15.07
N PHE A 309 16.72 -13.05 13.84
CA PHE A 309 16.51 -14.09 12.83
C PHE A 309 17.79 -14.88 12.57
N THR A 310 18.93 -14.20 12.44
CA THR A 310 20.24 -14.83 12.29
C THR A 310 20.57 -15.74 13.47
N GLN A 311 20.38 -15.28 14.71
CA GLN A 311 20.62 -16.09 15.90
C GLN A 311 19.71 -17.31 15.96
N HIS A 312 18.44 -17.19 15.57
CA HIS A 312 17.55 -18.34 15.48
C HIS A 312 18.08 -19.37 14.49
N ILE A 313 18.43 -18.96 13.26
CA ILE A 313 19.01 -19.87 12.26
C ILE A 313 20.26 -20.55 12.83
N LEU A 314 21.20 -19.77 13.38
CA LEU A 314 22.45 -20.30 13.96
C LEU A 314 22.19 -21.36 15.05
N ASN A 315 21.26 -21.09 15.96
CA ASN A 315 20.89 -22.03 17.02
C ASN A 315 20.30 -23.34 16.47
N PHE A 316 19.69 -23.32 15.28
CA PHE A 316 19.15 -24.52 14.64
C PHE A 316 20.19 -25.31 13.85
N LEU A 317 21.26 -24.69 13.34
CA LEU A 317 22.26 -25.35 12.48
C LEU A 317 22.95 -26.55 13.13
N ASP A 318 23.04 -26.56 14.47
CA ASP A 318 23.65 -27.65 15.24
C ASP A 318 22.61 -28.64 15.80
N THR A 319 21.35 -28.54 15.36
CA THR A 319 20.26 -29.41 15.80
C THR A 319 19.83 -30.37 14.69
N LYS A 320 19.15 -31.46 15.07
CA LYS A 320 18.49 -32.38 14.12
C LYS A 320 17.04 -31.97 13.80
N LYS A 321 16.65 -30.73 14.12
CA LYS A 321 15.26 -30.27 13.96
C LYS A 321 15.03 -29.78 12.53
N ILE A 322 13.80 -29.95 12.06
CA ILE A 322 13.32 -29.32 10.83
C ILE A 322 12.79 -27.94 11.19
N VAL A 323 13.21 -26.93 10.44
CA VAL A 323 12.70 -25.55 10.57
C VAL A 323 11.77 -25.27 9.40
N ILE A 324 10.56 -24.82 9.69
CA ILE A 324 9.57 -24.41 8.70
C ILE A 324 9.42 -22.90 8.79
N LEU A 325 9.65 -22.21 7.68
CA LEU A 325 9.55 -20.75 7.58
C LEU A 325 8.44 -20.38 6.59
N PRO A 326 7.25 -19.98 7.07
CA PRO A 326 6.24 -19.41 6.18
C PRO A 326 6.75 -18.08 5.63
N SER A 327 6.70 -17.91 4.32
CA SER A 327 7.16 -16.71 3.64
C SER A 327 6.27 -16.40 2.45
N GLU A 328 6.07 -15.11 2.18
CA GLU A 328 5.37 -14.65 0.99
C GLU A 328 6.35 -14.69 -0.19
N MET A 329 5.98 -15.43 -1.24
CA MET A 329 6.91 -15.83 -2.29
C MET A 329 7.32 -14.68 -3.22
N THR A 330 6.41 -13.73 -3.48
CA THR A 330 6.62 -12.68 -4.48
C THR A 330 7.39 -11.45 -3.98
N THR A 331 7.62 -11.35 -2.67
CA THR A 331 8.25 -10.19 -2.01
C THR A 331 9.40 -10.61 -1.09
N LEU A 332 9.11 -10.88 0.19
CA LEU A 332 10.08 -11.08 1.27
C LEU A 332 10.92 -12.36 1.10
N PHE A 333 10.42 -13.35 0.37
CA PHE A 333 11.11 -14.62 0.15
C PHE A 333 12.56 -14.45 -0.34
N LEU A 334 12.83 -13.54 -1.28
CA LEU A 334 14.18 -13.29 -1.78
C LEU A 334 15.14 -12.86 -0.66
N GLU A 335 14.71 -11.94 0.19
CA GLU A 335 15.53 -11.47 1.30
C GLU A 335 15.81 -12.59 2.30
N ILE A 336 14.79 -13.38 2.65
CA ILE A 336 14.93 -14.49 3.59
C ILE A 336 15.85 -15.59 3.05
N ILE A 337 15.61 -16.06 1.83
CA ILE A 337 16.34 -17.21 1.27
C ILE A 337 17.82 -16.89 1.04
N PHE A 338 18.13 -15.72 0.48
CA PHE A 338 19.52 -15.32 0.27
C PHE A 338 20.24 -14.97 1.58
N HIS A 339 19.52 -14.51 2.60
CA HIS A 339 20.09 -14.36 3.95
C HIS A 339 20.44 -15.71 4.58
N ILE A 340 19.55 -16.71 4.48
CA ILE A 340 19.82 -18.08 4.94
C ILE A 340 21.04 -18.65 4.21
N PHE A 341 21.07 -18.54 2.89
CA PHE A 341 22.20 -18.95 2.05
C PHE A 341 23.52 -18.30 2.48
N SER A 342 23.52 -17.00 2.74
CA SER A 342 24.69 -16.27 3.26
C SER A 342 25.16 -16.81 4.61
N ILE A 343 24.25 -17.13 5.53
CA ILE A 343 24.59 -17.73 6.83
C ILE A 343 25.20 -19.12 6.65
N LEU A 344 24.56 -19.99 5.85
CA LEU A 344 25.03 -21.36 5.60
C LEU A 344 26.43 -21.36 5.00
N GLN A 345 26.67 -20.50 4.01
CA GLN A 345 27.98 -20.33 3.39
C GLN A 345 29.02 -19.84 4.40
N LYS A 346 28.72 -18.80 5.19
CA LYS A 346 29.64 -18.28 6.22
C LYS A 346 30.00 -19.30 7.29
N LYS A 347 29.11 -20.26 7.58
CA LYS A 347 29.34 -21.31 8.58
C LYS A 347 29.89 -22.61 7.98
N GLY A 348 30.05 -22.71 6.66
CA GLY A 348 30.48 -23.94 5.99
C GLY A 348 29.53 -25.11 6.27
N LYS A 349 28.22 -24.83 6.41
CA LYS A 349 27.20 -25.83 6.75
C LYS A 349 26.44 -26.23 5.50
N ASN A 350 26.42 -27.52 5.20
CA ASN A 350 25.65 -28.08 4.09
C ASN A 350 24.28 -28.58 4.58
N VAL A 351 23.40 -27.64 4.95
CA VAL A 351 22.01 -27.95 5.34
C VAL A 351 21.12 -27.85 4.11
N PRO A 352 20.32 -28.89 3.79
CA PRO A 352 19.41 -28.83 2.65
C PRO A 352 18.29 -27.82 2.91
N VAL A 353 18.04 -26.96 1.92
CA VAL A 353 16.95 -25.97 1.94
C VAL A 353 15.94 -26.34 0.86
N TYR A 354 14.67 -26.49 1.25
CA TYR A 354 13.58 -26.84 0.35
C TYR A 354 12.62 -25.66 0.23
N VAL A 355 12.26 -25.31 -1.01
CA VAL A 355 11.23 -24.31 -1.30
C VAL A 355 9.96 -25.04 -1.73
N ILE A 356 8.87 -24.81 -0.99
CA ILE A 356 7.58 -25.45 -1.24
C ILE A 356 6.60 -24.36 -1.67
N SER A 357 6.48 -24.15 -2.99
CA SER A 357 5.47 -23.27 -3.57
C SER A 357 5.15 -23.72 -5.00
N PRO A 358 3.87 -23.77 -5.39
CA PRO A 358 3.47 -24.16 -6.75
C PRO A 358 3.90 -23.16 -7.81
N ILE A 359 4.23 -21.92 -7.41
CA ILE A 359 4.63 -20.85 -8.33
C ILE A 359 6.16 -20.68 -8.43
N PHE A 360 6.95 -21.45 -7.68
CA PHE A 360 8.40 -21.20 -7.54
C PHE A 360 9.16 -21.18 -8.88
N GLU A 361 8.90 -22.12 -9.78
CA GLU A 361 9.61 -22.16 -11.08
C GLU A 361 9.29 -20.94 -11.96
N LYS A 362 8.02 -20.50 -11.95
CA LYS A 362 7.61 -19.27 -12.65
C LYS A 362 8.22 -18.05 -12.01
N PHE A 363 8.15 -17.94 -10.68
CA PHE A 363 8.75 -16.87 -9.91
C PHE A 363 10.26 -16.75 -10.17
N ASN A 364 10.99 -17.86 -10.10
CA ASN A 364 12.42 -17.94 -10.40
C ASN A 364 12.74 -17.40 -11.80
N THR A 365 11.92 -17.73 -12.80
CA THR A 365 12.08 -17.21 -14.16
C THR A 365 11.86 -15.71 -14.20
N VAL A 366 10.75 -15.23 -13.62
CA VAL A 366 10.35 -13.81 -13.63
C VAL A 366 11.42 -12.93 -12.97
N VAL A 367 11.91 -13.28 -11.78
CA VAL A 367 12.89 -12.43 -11.07
C VAL A 367 14.24 -12.37 -11.77
N ASN A 368 14.61 -13.41 -12.53
CA ASN A 368 15.88 -13.46 -13.26
C ASN A 368 15.86 -12.73 -14.60
N ILE A 369 14.68 -12.41 -15.16
CA ILE A 369 14.56 -11.61 -16.39
C ILE A 369 14.31 -10.11 -16.12
N GLN A 370 14.12 -9.71 -14.87
CA GLN A 370 13.77 -8.34 -14.45
C GLN A 370 14.99 -7.54 -13.97
N SER A 371 16.16 -7.76 -14.57
CA SER A 371 17.41 -7.14 -14.14
C SER A 371 17.37 -5.60 -14.12
N GLU A 372 16.65 -4.96 -15.04
CA GLU A 372 16.47 -3.50 -15.11
C GLU A 372 15.78 -2.90 -13.87
N TRP A 373 15.15 -3.73 -13.04
CA TRP A 373 14.42 -3.33 -11.82
C TRP A 373 15.21 -3.57 -10.52
N LEU A 374 16.44 -4.07 -10.64
CA LEU A 374 17.34 -4.37 -9.53
C LEU A 374 18.31 -3.22 -9.28
N ASN A 375 19.03 -3.25 -8.17
CA ASN A 375 20.12 -2.30 -7.92
C ASN A 375 21.30 -2.52 -8.90
N ASP A 376 22.23 -1.57 -8.90
CA ASP A 376 23.42 -1.59 -9.77
C ASP A 376 24.29 -2.84 -9.65
N ILE A 377 24.36 -3.46 -8.46
CA ILE A 377 25.17 -4.67 -8.23
C ILE A 377 24.57 -5.83 -9.03
N PHE A 378 23.26 -6.04 -8.93
CA PHE A 378 22.56 -7.14 -9.59
C PHE A 378 22.36 -6.89 -11.09
N GLN A 379 22.19 -5.62 -11.49
CA GLN A 379 22.24 -5.24 -12.90
C GLN A 379 23.57 -5.64 -13.54
N LYS A 380 24.70 -5.29 -12.89
CA LYS A 380 26.05 -5.67 -13.37
C LYS A 380 26.23 -7.18 -13.50
N THR A 381 25.75 -7.96 -12.52
CA THR A 381 25.75 -9.42 -12.59
C THR A 381 25.05 -9.92 -13.86
N SER A 382 23.88 -9.35 -14.16
CA SER A 382 23.09 -9.71 -15.34
C SER A 382 23.78 -9.31 -16.65
N TYR A 383 24.41 -8.13 -16.71
CA TYR A 383 25.21 -7.69 -17.87
C TYR A 383 26.40 -8.63 -18.17
N LEU A 384 26.93 -9.31 -17.16
CA LEU A 384 27.97 -10.34 -17.32
C LEU A 384 27.42 -11.71 -17.76
N GLY A 385 26.13 -11.81 -18.05
CA GLY A 385 25.48 -13.05 -18.47
C GLY A 385 25.16 -14.02 -17.34
N ASN A 386 25.25 -13.58 -16.07
CA ASN A 386 24.92 -14.41 -14.91
C ASN A 386 23.49 -14.14 -14.44
N GLU A 387 22.83 -15.17 -13.91
CA GLU A 387 21.53 -15.01 -13.24
C GLU A 387 21.69 -14.13 -11.99
N PRO A 388 20.87 -13.06 -11.81
CA PRO A 388 20.92 -12.25 -10.60
C PRO A 388 20.54 -13.05 -9.35
N PHE A 389 19.68 -14.06 -9.48
CA PHE A 389 19.22 -14.92 -8.40
C PHE A 389 19.44 -16.41 -8.74
N PRO A 390 20.63 -16.96 -8.49
CA PRO A 390 21.02 -18.30 -8.94
C PRO A 390 20.55 -19.42 -7.98
N PHE A 391 19.24 -19.57 -7.79
CA PHE A 391 18.67 -20.54 -6.83
C PHE A 391 19.14 -21.99 -7.06
N LYS A 392 19.20 -22.41 -8.33
CA LYS A 392 19.54 -23.80 -8.73
C LYS A 392 21.04 -24.11 -8.62
N HIS A 393 21.86 -23.06 -8.64
CA HIS A 393 23.31 -23.17 -8.61
C HIS A 393 23.91 -22.85 -7.24
N PHE A 394 23.06 -22.58 -6.23
CA PHE A 394 23.54 -22.34 -4.89
C PHE A 394 24.15 -23.63 -4.31
N LYS A 395 25.47 -23.69 -4.29
CA LYS A 395 26.24 -24.70 -3.56
C LYS A 395 26.80 -24.03 -2.30
N PRO A 396 26.43 -24.51 -1.09
CA PRO A 396 27.22 -24.22 0.09
C PRO A 396 28.62 -24.80 -0.19
N PHE A 397 29.63 -23.93 -0.33
CA PHE A 397 31.01 -24.37 -0.52
C PHE A 397 31.54 -25.05 0.75
#